data_AF-A0A9N9X560-F1
#
_entry.id   AF-A0A9N9X560-F1
#
_cell.length_a   1.000
_cell.length_b   1.000
_cell.length_c   1.000
_cell.angle_alpha   90.00
_cell.angle_beta   90.00
_cell.angle_gamma   90.00
#
_symmetry.space_group_name_H-M   'P 1'
#
loop_
_entity.id
_entity.type
_entity.pdbx_description
1 polymer ?
#
loop_
_entity_poly.entity_id
_entity_poly.type
_entity_poly.pdbx_seq_one_letter_code
_entity_poly.pdbx_strand_id
1 'polypeptide(L)'
;MKLIPVVACFIVILLPVESTNDVEEKEESFSINPVCEVCELAVKEIYKEIGKDKSEQKIKDAVHHACPVLPKKFEAKCNDFVNKHGDEIIQLILKVLSPKVVCHLVHACL
;
A
#
# COMPACT_ATOMS: atom_id res chain seq x y z
N MET A 1 5.77 11.68 40.97
CA MET A 1 6.74 10.64 40.60
C MET A 1 5.98 9.64 39.74
N LYS A 2 6.07 9.52 38.42
CA LYS A 2 6.98 9.92 37.31
C LYS A 2 6.03 10.28 36.13
N LEU A 3 5.97 11.48 35.52
CA LEU A 3 6.85 12.11 34.51
C LEU A 3 7.56 11.11 33.58
N ILE A 4 7.50 11.30 32.25
CA ILE A 4 7.93 10.40 31.13
C ILE A 4 6.73 9.57 30.59
N PRO A 5 5.75 10.14 29.83
CA PRO A 5 5.97 10.54 28.43
C PRO A 5 5.14 11.76 27.97
N VAL A 6 4.50 12.50 28.89
CA VAL A 6 3.85 13.80 28.61
C VAL A 6 4.83 14.80 27.94
N VAL A 7 6.14 14.55 28.06
CA VAL A 7 7.24 15.31 27.46
C VAL A 7 7.33 15.16 25.93
N ALA A 8 6.80 14.10 25.32
CA ALA A 8 6.70 13.97 23.85
C ALA A 8 5.65 14.95 23.27
N CYS A 9 4.60 15.22 24.05
CA CYS A 9 3.53 16.16 23.71
C CYS A 9 4.03 17.62 23.71
N PHE A 10 5.09 17.95 24.46
CA PHE A 10 5.63 19.31 24.53
C PHE A 10 6.64 19.64 23.41
N ILE A 11 7.37 18.66 22.88
CA ILE A 11 8.41 18.91 21.86
C ILE A 11 7.78 19.18 20.48
N VAL A 12 6.62 18.59 20.18
CA VAL A 12 5.93 18.75 18.88
C VAL A 12 5.29 20.15 18.72
N ILE A 13 5.11 20.89 19.81
CA ILE A 13 4.42 22.20 19.79
C ILE A 13 5.38 23.37 19.46
N LEU A 14 6.71 23.17 19.51
CA LEU A 14 7.68 24.28 19.47
C LEU A 14 8.58 24.38 18.22
N LEU A 15 8.35 23.63 17.15
CA LEU A 15 9.03 23.89 15.88
C LEU A 15 8.03 24.39 14.83
N PRO A 16 8.23 25.59 14.25
CA PRO A 16 7.51 26.00 13.07
C PRO A 16 8.15 25.26 11.89
N VAL A 17 7.51 24.22 11.35
CA VAL A 17 7.94 23.65 10.07
C VAL A 17 6.84 23.87 9.02
N GLU A 18 7.09 24.88 8.20
CA GLU A 18 6.40 25.13 6.95
C GLU A 18 7.02 24.22 5.89
N SER A 19 6.18 23.42 5.20
CA SER A 19 6.50 22.53 4.07
C SER A 19 7.62 21.49 4.26
N THR A 20 7.24 20.23 4.49
CA THR A 20 7.49 19.06 3.61
C THR A 20 7.22 17.75 4.36
N ASN A 21 6.54 16.83 3.67
CA ASN A 21 6.38 15.39 3.96
C ASN A 21 5.43 14.99 5.10
N ASP A 22 4.27 14.55 4.61
CA ASP A 22 3.16 13.83 5.22
C ASP A 22 3.51 12.86 6.36
N VAL A 23 3.24 13.27 7.61
CA VAL A 23 2.69 12.35 8.62
C VAL A 23 1.70 13.14 9.48
N GLU A 24 0.42 13.04 9.15
CA GLU A 24 -0.67 13.48 10.03
C GLU A 24 -1.44 12.24 10.52
N GLU A 25 -1.70 12.23 11.81
CA GLU A 25 -2.26 11.13 12.59
C GLU A 25 -3.68 10.81 12.17
N LYS A 26 -3.95 9.52 11.92
CA LYS A 26 -5.30 8.97 11.87
C LYS A 26 -5.39 7.81 12.87
N GLU A 27 -6.10 8.01 13.98
CA GLU A 27 -6.62 6.89 14.76
C GLU A 27 -7.81 6.28 14.02
N GLU A 28 -7.61 5.11 13.41
CA GLU A 28 -8.69 4.17 13.11
C GLU A 28 -8.18 2.75 13.35
N SER A 29 -9.05 1.91 13.92
CA SER A 29 -8.80 0.55 14.38
C SER A 29 -7.80 -0.23 13.52
N PHE A 30 -6.59 -0.45 14.05
CA PHE A 30 -5.65 -1.36 13.42
C PHE A 30 -6.04 -2.79 13.76
N SER A 31 -7.09 -3.29 13.11
CA SER A 31 -7.07 -4.68 12.68
C SER A 31 -5.92 -4.76 11.70
N ILE A 32 -4.76 -5.24 12.17
CA ILE A 32 -3.66 -5.63 11.29
C ILE A 32 -4.21 -6.79 10.48
N ASN A 33 -4.86 -6.51 9.36
CA ASN A 33 -5.08 -7.52 8.37
C ASN A 33 -3.81 -7.53 7.53
N PRO A 34 -2.85 -8.43 7.81
CA PRO A 34 -1.59 -8.47 7.06
C PRO A 34 -1.83 -8.70 5.56
N VAL A 35 -3.00 -9.23 5.17
CA VAL A 35 -3.40 -9.39 3.77
C VAL A 35 -3.76 -8.04 3.14
N CYS A 36 -4.45 -7.17 3.88
CA CYS A 36 -4.78 -5.82 3.42
C CYS A 36 -3.51 -4.98 3.20
N GLU A 37 -2.58 -5.01 4.15
CA GLU A 37 -1.31 -4.27 4.05
C GLU A 37 -0.46 -4.74 2.85
N VAL A 38 -0.34 -6.06 2.67
CA VAL A 38 0.39 -6.63 1.53
C VAL A 38 -0.28 -6.26 0.20
N CYS A 39 -1.61 -6.28 0.13
CA CYS A 39 -2.34 -5.86 -1.07
C CYS A 39 -2.06 -4.39 -1.39
N GLU A 40 -2.18 -3.48 -0.42
CA GLU A 40 -1.96 -2.05 -0.65
C GLU A 40 -0.53 -1.77 -1.12
N LEU A 41 0.47 -2.45 -0.55
CA LEU A 41 1.86 -2.32 -0.96
C LEU A 41 2.10 -2.84 -2.38
N ALA A 42 1.55 -4.02 -2.71
CA ALA A 42 1.66 -4.58 -4.06
C ALA A 42 1.05 -3.65 -5.10
N VAL A 43 -0.17 -3.14 -4.86
CA VAL A 43 -0.86 -2.23 -5.79
C VAL A 43 -0.11 -0.90 -5.93
N LYS A 44 0.48 -0.36 -4.86
CA LYS A 44 1.34 0.84 -4.94
C LYS A 44 2.58 0.64 -5.81
N GLU A 45 3.29 -0.48 -5.67
CA GLU A 45 4.46 -0.75 -6.50
C GLU A 45 4.06 -0.98 -7.97
N ILE A 46 2.93 -1.64 -8.24
CA ILE A 46 2.38 -1.74 -9.60
C ILE A 46 2.13 -0.34 -10.18
N TYR A 47 1.49 0.56 -9.43
CA TYR A 47 1.26 1.95 -9.88
C TYR A 47 2.54 2.73 -10.19
N LYS A 48 3.58 2.50 -9.39
CA LYS A 48 4.89 3.13 -9.58
C LYS A 48 5.61 2.59 -10.82
N GLU A 49 5.47 1.29 -11.10
CA GLU A 49 6.07 0.65 -12.27
C GLU A 49 5.38 1.05 -13.59
N ILE A 50 4.05 1.19 -13.58
CA ILE A 50 3.31 1.66 -14.77
C ILE A 50 3.49 3.16 -15.03
N GLY A 51 3.70 3.95 -13.97
CA GLY A 51 3.88 5.41 -14.07
C GLY A 51 2.72 6.10 -14.81
N LYS A 52 3.01 6.73 -15.95
CA LYS A 52 1.99 7.37 -16.81
C LYS A 52 1.45 6.44 -17.89
N ASP A 53 2.14 5.33 -18.15
CA ASP A 53 1.76 4.37 -19.17
C ASP A 53 0.75 3.37 -18.60
N LYS A 54 -0.53 3.69 -18.78
CA LYS A 54 -1.65 2.85 -18.36
C LYS A 54 -2.09 1.88 -19.47
N SER A 55 -1.22 1.55 -20.42
CA SER A 55 -1.53 0.50 -21.38
C SER A 55 -1.76 -0.82 -20.67
N GLU A 56 -2.72 -1.60 -21.15
CA GLU A 56 -3.06 -2.90 -20.58
C GLU A 56 -1.82 -3.82 -20.52
N GLN A 57 -0.96 -3.75 -21.54
CA GLN A 57 0.27 -4.51 -21.58
C GLN A 57 1.24 -4.11 -20.45
N LYS A 58 1.43 -2.81 -20.23
CA LYS A 58 2.30 -2.31 -19.17
C LYS A 58 1.80 -2.69 -17.78
N ILE A 59 0.49 -2.68 -17.57
CA ILE A 59 -0.15 -3.08 -16.32
C ILE A 59 0.02 -4.59 -16.08
N LYS A 60 -0.20 -5.42 -17.12
CA LYS A 60 0.05 -6.87 -17.05
C LYS A 60 1.49 -7.15 -16.64
N ASP A 61 2.44 -6.52 -17.34
CA ASP A 61 3.87 -6.72 -17.07
C ASP A 61 4.22 -6.32 -15.62
N ALA A 62 3.68 -5.21 -15.12
CA ALA A 62 3.91 -4.77 -13.75
C ALA A 62 3.30 -5.71 -12.69
N VAL A 63 2.09 -6.22 -12.93
CA VAL A 63 1.44 -7.19 -12.02
C VAL A 63 2.25 -8.49 -11.93
N HIS A 64 2.82 -8.96 -13.05
CA HIS A 64 3.65 -10.16 -13.07
C HIS A 64 5.07 -9.94 -12.51
N HIS A 65 5.60 -8.71 -12.57
CA HIS A 65 6.93 -8.38 -12.03
C HIS A 65 6.92 -7.83 -10.60
N ALA A 66 5.76 -7.57 -10.00
CA ALA A 66 5.65 -7.04 -8.65
C ALA A 66 6.23 -7.97 -7.57
N CYS A 67 6.04 -9.28 -7.71
CA CYS A 67 6.44 -10.25 -6.69
C CYS A 67 7.96 -10.40 -6.48
N PRO A 68 8.80 -10.44 -7.53
CA PRO A 68 10.27 -10.43 -7.37
C PRO A 68 10.85 -9.20 -6.65
N VAL A 69 10.13 -8.08 -6.65
CA VAL A 69 10.57 -6.83 -5.99
C VAL A 69 10.36 -6.89 -4.47
N LEU A 70 9.44 -7.76 -4.01
CA LEU A 70 9.15 -7.91 -2.59
C LEU A 70 10.27 -8.66 -1.85
N PRO A 71 10.45 -8.39 -0.54
CA PRO A 71 11.37 -9.18 0.28
C PRO A 71 11.07 -10.69 0.16
N LYS A 72 12.13 -11.51 0.05
CA LYS A 72 12.09 -12.98 -0.14
C LYS A 72 11.01 -13.72 0.67
N LYS A 73 10.74 -13.27 1.91
CA LYS A 73 9.73 -13.86 2.80
C LYS A 73 8.28 -13.75 2.30
N PHE A 74 8.00 -12.86 1.35
CA PHE A 74 6.66 -12.61 0.80
C PHE A 74 6.50 -13.05 -0.67
N GLU A 75 7.62 -13.32 -1.36
CA GLU A 75 7.65 -13.66 -2.79
C GLU A 75 6.68 -14.80 -3.14
N ALA A 76 6.72 -15.90 -2.38
CA ALA A 76 5.82 -17.05 -2.58
C ALA A 76 4.33 -16.68 -2.42
N LYS A 77 3.98 -15.97 -1.33
CA LYS A 77 2.60 -15.54 -1.08
C LYS A 77 2.10 -14.52 -2.10
N CYS A 78 2.99 -13.66 -2.59
CA CYS A 78 2.67 -12.72 -3.66
C CYS A 78 2.37 -13.46 -4.95
N ASN A 79 3.18 -14.45 -5.33
CA ASN A 79 2.93 -15.25 -6.52
C ASN A 79 1.58 -15.96 -6.43
N ASP A 80 1.25 -16.57 -5.29
CA ASP A 80 -0.07 -17.19 -5.08
C ASP A 80 -1.22 -16.18 -5.20
N PHE A 81 -1.03 -14.96 -4.68
CA PHE A 81 -2.03 -13.88 -4.76
C PHE A 81 -2.21 -13.38 -6.20
N VAL A 82 -1.12 -13.11 -6.92
CA VAL A 82 -1.14 -12.66 -8.32
C VAL A 82 -1.70 -13.76 -9.23
N ASN A 83 -1.38 -15.02 -8.98
CA ASN A 83 -1.95 -16.14 -9.75
C ASN A 83 -3.47 -16.25 -9.55
N LYS A 84 -3.98 -15.91 -8.36
CA LYS A 84 -5.40 -16.00 -8.04
C LYS A 84 -6.19 -14.76 -8.45
N HIS A 85 -5.60 -13.57 -8.34
CA HIS A 85 -6.30 -12.28 -8.46
C HIS A 85 -5.74 -11.37 -9.55
N GLY A 86 -4.68 -11.77 -10.27
CA GLY A 86 -3.96 -10.93 -11.23
C GLY A 86 -4.85 -10.31 -12.29
N ASP A 87 -5.72 -11.11 -12.92
CA ASP A 87 -6.66 -10.63 -13.94
C ASP A 87 -7.62 -9.58 -13.39
N GLU A 88 -8.13 -9.79 -12.17
CA GLU A 88 -9.02 -8.85 -11.50
C GLU A 88 -8.26 -7.56 -11.15
N ILE A 89 -7.04 -7.65 -10.62
CA ILE A 89 -6.17 -6.51 -10.32
C ILE A 89 -5.90 -5.68 -11.59
N ILE A 90 -5.59 -6.33 -12.72
CA ILE A 90 -5.38 -5.63 -14.01
C ILE A 90 -6.62 -4.84 -14.40
N GLN A 91 -7.80 -5.46 -14.34
CA GLN A 91 -9.08 -4.82 -14.68
C GLN A 91 -9.41 -3.65 -13.74
N LEU A 92 -9.09 -3.78 -12.46
CA LEU A 92 -9.30 -2.73 -11.46
C LEU A 92 -8.33 -1.56 -11.65
N ILE A 93 -7.07 -1.82 -12.01
CA ILE A 93 -6.07 -0.78 -12.29
C ILE A 93 -6.37 -0.04 -13.59
N LEU A 94 -6.87 -0.73 -14.61
CA LEU A 94 -7.36 -0.09 -15.86
C LEU A 94 -8.47 0.93 -15.60
N LYS A 95 -9.29 0.70 -14.56
CA LYS A 95 -10.33 1.64 -14.10
C LYS A 95 -9.79 2.77 -13.23
N VAL A 96 -8.47 2.87 -13.03
CA VAL A 96 -7.78 3.92 -12.26
C VAL A 96 -8.25 3.96 -10.80
N LEU A 97 -8.39 2.80 -10.18
CA LEU A 97 -8.86 2.68 -8.80
C LEU A 97 -7.71 2.81 -7.80
N SER A 98 -7.92 3.54 -6.71
CA SER A 98 -6.88 3.69 -5.68
C SER A 98 -6.52 2.33 -5.04
N PRO A 99 -5.29 2.16 -4.51
CA PRO A 99 -4.85 0.92 -3.87
C PRO A 99 -5.85 0.38 -2.84
N LYS A 100 -6.44 1.27 -2.03
CA LYS A 100 -7.49 0.94 -1.06
C LYS A 100 -8.71 0.32 -1.73
N VAL A 101 -9.22 0.93 -2.80
CA VAL A 101 -10.44 0.45 -3.48
C VAL A 101 -10.17 -0.88 -4.17
N VAL A 102 -9.01 -1.06 -4.81
CA VAL A 102 -8.60 -2.34 -5.40
C VAL A 102 -8.61 -3.43 -4.33
N CYS A 103 -8.02 -3.15 -3.17
CA CYS A 103 -7.89 -4.13 -2.09
C CYS A 103 -9.20 -4.48 -1.38
N HIS A 104 -10.19 -3.58 -1.34
CA HIS A 104 -11.54 -3.92 -0.87
C HIS A 104 -12.30 -4.79 -1.90
N LEU A 105 -12.14 -4.50 -3.20
CA LEU A 105 -12.85 -5.23 -4.25
C LEU A 105 -12.37 -6.67 -4.40
N VAL A 106 -11.08 -6.93 -4.20
CA VAL A 106 -10.52 -8.30 -4.14
C VAL A 106 -10.68 -8.95 -2.76
N HIS A 107 -11.42 -8.32 -1.84
CA HIS A 107 -11.67 -8.79 -0.48
C HIS A 107 -10.40 -9.00 0.39
N ALA A 108 -9.32 -8.28 0.08
CA ALA A 108 -8.10 -8.27 0.89
C ALA A 108 -8.19 -7.31 2.09
N CYS A 109 -9.00 -6.26 1.97
CA CYS A 109 -9.39 -5.34 3.03
C CYS A 109 -10.91 -5.47 3.30
N LEU A 110 -11.32 -5.27 4.56
CA LEU A 110 -12.72 -5.28 5.03
C LEU A 110 -13.14 -3.90 5.51
#